data_AF-A0A7S1FXL5-F1
#
_entry.id   AF-A0A7S1FXL5-F1
#
_cell.length_a   1.000
_cell.length_b   1.000
_cell.length_c   1.000
_cell.angle_alpha   90.00
_cell.angle_beta   90.00
_cell.angle_gamma   90.00
#
_symmetry.space_group_name_H-M   'P 1'
#
loop_
_entity.id
_entity.type
_entity.pdbx_description
1 polymer ?
#
loop_
_entity_poly.entity_id
_entity_poly.type
_entity_poly.pdbx_seq_one_letter_code
_entity_poly.pdbx_strand_id
1 'polypeptide(L)'
;PPAYNPRRGGGGSLNTSRVACGIAYEHEEGMQEYIQQKAAVRGFPTFVLYVGGTEAERCVGGNLGQLEAMVKGHCTGWNMEGGNSLGGTPSTASTGDVRALRLGRLGAAAPEEKTPTQMETETTTKMESETVTKTGLETNPDTASQNDAEKPDVVMMEGEECPPGVDSEMLVVLLSMDIPRNRAIRSLLGSSAKTVEGAIDWIANHQDDEDIDDPVDAETKVARSFRCNTTGKILSSVANLELYANRTGYTDFSESTEAVKELTPEEKAEKLKAIKELLSAKRRERETKEKEQDLIREKARRTMGQETQKTREEMQIDRRKHDAYIRKKEKQDQKRERERIRAELAKDKAERASNRGKLGSRLGVDGYNPDGIQYDNGTTSSSNPTADARPVLSRDEKLKRVDEYIGKVSSYRAGDDGKKCLKVLFAYVKNIVDKPTEDKFKSINMDNNAYKTKVKPFIGARSLLLTVGFEIDKSDEGKKLVLAEDVDQEVLRETKERLKAALAK
;
A
#
# COMPACT_ATOMS: atom_id res chain seq x y z
N PRO A 1 30.65 13.87 -23.94
CA PRO A 1 31.59 15.02 -24.06
C PRO A 1 32.48 15.09 -22.82
N PRO A 2 33.80 15.27 -22.98
CA PRO A 2 34.81 14.83 -22.01
C PRO A 2 35.20 15.91 -20.98
N ALA A 3 35.97 15.46 -19.99
CA ALA A 3 36.80 16.22 -19.05
C ALA A 3 36.27 16.34 -17.61
N TYR A 4 36.54 15.31 -16.80
CA TYR A 4 37.00 15.55 -15.44
C TYR A 4 38.18 14.63 -15.14
N ASN A 5 39.36 15.23 -15.03
CA ASN A 5 40.61 14.55 -14.72
C ASN A 5 41.34 15.37 -13.67
N PRO A 6 41.36 14.97 -12.38
CA PRO A 6 42.28 15.52 -11.43
C PRO A 6 43.47 14.55 -11.26
N ARG A 7 44.62 15.02 -11.76
CA ARG A 7 45.97 14.79 -11.24
C ARG A 7 46.47 13.34 -11.14
N ARG A 8 47.26 12.96 -12.16
CA ARG A 8 48.39 12.03 -12.04
C ARG A 8 49.51 12.65 -11.19
N GLY A 9 50.01 11.86 -10.25
CA GLY A 9 51.36 11.95 -9.71
C GLY A 9 51.78 10.54 -9.27
N GLY A 10 52.62 9.88 -10.06
CA GLY A 10 53.11 8.52 -9.78
C GLY A 10 53.15 7.67 -11.06
N GLY A 11 54.35 7.47 -11.60
CA GLY A 11 54.59 6.65 -12.78
C GLY A 11 54.15 5.21 -12.56
N GLY A 12 53.38 4.69 -13.51
CA GLY A 12 52.98 3.29 -13.59
C GLY A 12 52.49 3.02 -14.99
N SER A 13 53.11 2.05 -15.65
CA SER A 13 52.70 1.48 -16.93
C SER A 13 51.16 1.32 -16.98
N LEU A 14 50.53 1.80 -18.05
CA LEU A 14 49.10 1.61 -18.29
C LEU A 14 48.84 0.12 -18.51
N ASN A 15 48.58 -0.62 -17.44
CA ASN A 15 47.97 -1.94 -17.52
C ASN A 15 46.61 -1.79 -18.22
N THR A 16 46.49 -2.35 -19.42
CA THR A 16 45.28 -2.38 -20.25
C THR A 16 44.18 -3.30 -19.69
N SER A 17 44.27 -3.71 -18.43
CA SER A 17 43.36 -4.64 -17.75
C SER A 17 42.37 -3.97 -16.78
N ARG A 18 42.29 -2.63 -16.77
CA ARG A 18 41.29 -1.92 -15.94
C ARG A 18 39.92 -1.93 -16.60
N VAL A 19 39.02 -2.75 -16.07
CA VAL A 19 37.60 -2.72 -16.40
C VAL A 19 36.97 -1.48 -15.77
N ALA A 20 36.28 -0.67 -16.57
CA ALA A 20 35.55 0.50 -16.10
C ALA A 20 34.05 0.19 -16.12
N CYS A 21 33.40 0.25 -14.96
CA CYS A 21 31.94 0.15 -14.85
C CYS A 21 31.34 1.53 -14.52
N GLY A 22 30.21 1.85 -15.14
CA GLY A 22 29.48 3.09 -14.88
C GLY A 22 28.00 2.82 -14.62
N ILE A 23 27.42 3.57 -13.70
CA ILE A 23 25.97 3.57 -13.43
C ILE A 23 25.45 4.96 -13.75
N ALA A 24 24.45 5.03 -14.64
CA ALA A 24 23.77 6.29 -14.96
C ALA A 24 22.56 6.46 -14.03
N TYR A 25 22.45 7.64 -13.40
CA TYR A 25 21.33 8.02 -12.53
C TYR A 25 20.69 9.32 -13.02
N GLU A 26 19.36 9.45 -12.91
CA GLU A 26 18.56 10.60 -13.37
C GLU A 26 18.73 11.89 -12.55
N HIS A 27 19.66 11.94 -11.59
CA HIS A 27 19.69 13.05 -10.62
C HIS A 27 20.36 14.35 -11.10
N GLU A 28 20.80 14.44 -12.36
CA GLU A 28 21.33 15.66 -12.95
C GLU A 28 20.40 16.20 -14.04
N GLU A 29 19.94 17.46 -13.88
CA GLU A 29 19.08 18.14 -14.84
C GLU A 29 19.70 18.13 -16.25
N GLY A 30 18.94 17.66 -17.25
CA GLY A 30 19.36 17.59 -18.65
C GLY A 30 19.97 16.25 -19.10
N MET A 31 20.20 15.29 -18.20
CA MET A 31 20.68 13.97 -18.59
C MET A 31 19.60 13.07 -19.20
N GLN A 32 18.30 13.37 -19.00
CA GLN A 32 17.18 12.57 -19.55
C GLN A 32 17.28 12.39 -21.08
N GLU A 33 17.51 13.49 -21.81
CA GLU A 33 17.63 13.47 -23.27
C GLU A 33 18.91 12.77 -23.74
N TYR A 34 20.02 12.94 -23.03
CA TYR A 34 21.28 12.26 -23.33
C TYR A 34 21.16 10.74 -23.13
N ILE A 35 20.50 10.33 -22.05
CA ILE A 35 20.35 8.92 -21.67
C ILE A 35 19.44 8.17 -22.66
N GLN A 36 18.35 8.80 -23.10
CA GLN A 36 17.42 8.20 -24.05
C GLN A 36 17.94 8.20 -25.50
N GLN A 37 18.58 9.28 -25.95
CA GLN A 37 18.98 9.45 -27.36
C GLN A 37 20.39 8.97 -27.67
N LYS A 38 21.36 9.16 -26.75
CA LYS A 38 22.77 8.80 -27.00
C LYS A 38 23.23 7.56 -26.25
N ALA A 39 22.75 7.34 -25.02
CA ALA A 39 23.14 6.18 -24.23
C ALA A 39 22.20 4.96 -24.39
N ALA A 40 21.10 5.09 -25.14
CA ALA A 40 20.13 4.03 -25.44
C ALA A 40 19.61 3.25 -24.21
N VAL A 41 19.50 3.92 -23.06
CA VAL A 41 19.03 3.31 -21.81
C VAL A 41 17.51 3.22 -21.84
N ARG A 42 16.97 1.99 -21.69
CA ARG A 42 15.53 1.69 -21.74
C ARG A 42 14.87 1.49 -20.37
N GLY A 43 15.66 1.45 -19.28
CA GLY A 43 15.14 1.28 -17.91
C GLY A 43 16.21 1.58 -16.86
N PHE A 44 15.80 1.91 -15.63
CA PHE A 44 16.71 2.26 -14.55
C PHE A 44 16.65 1.25 -13.39
N PRO A 45 17.79 0.93 -12.74
CA PRO A 45 19.16 1.31 -13.10
C PRO A 45 19.65 0.53 -14.34
N THR A 46 20.45 1.14 -15.22
CA THR A 46 21.17 0.42 -16.29
C THR A 46 22.66 0.43 -15.99
N PHE A 47 23.27 -0.75 -16.05
CA PHE A 47 24.70 -0.97 -15.87
C PHE A 47 25.35 -1.16 -17.23
N VAL A 48 26.45 -0.45 -17.50
CA VAL A 48 27.23 -0.60 -18.74
C VAL A 48 28.67 -0.93 -18.37
N LEU A 49 29.20 -2.01 -18.94
CA LEU A 49 30.56 -2.46 -18.74
C LEU A 49 31.45 -2.03 -19.91
N TYR A 50 32.57 -1.37 -19.60
CA TYR A 50 33.58 -1.01 -20.60
C TYR A 50 34.87 -1.78 -20.34
N VAL A 51 35.36 -2.47 -21.37
CA VAL A 51 36.64 -3.18 -21.36
C VAL A 51 37.53 -2.54 -22.43
N GLY A 52 38.70 -2.04 -22.06
CA GLY A 52 39.62 -1.41 -23.02
C GLY A 52 39.10 -0.12 -23.68
N GLY A 53 38.09 0.53 -23.09
CA GLY A 53 37.47 1.75 -23.64
C GLY A 53 36.32 1.49 -24.64
N THR A 54 35.98 0.22 -24.90
CA THR A 54 34.82 -0.19 -25.71
C THR A 54 33.72 -0.79 -24.83
N GLU A 55 32.46 -0.51 -25.18
CA GLU A 55 31.30 -1.12 -24.50
C GLU A 55 31.29 -2.63 -24.77
N ALA A 56 31.35 -3.43 -23.70
CA ALA A 56 31.35 -4.89 -23.77
C ALA A 56 29.93 -5.44 -23.62
N GLU A 57 29.25 -5.09 -22.55
CA GLU A 57 27.93 -5.64 -22.23
C GLU A 57 27.11 -4.65 -21.38
N ARG A 58 25.77 -4.79 -21.43
CA ARG A 58 24.80 -3.88 -20.81
C ARG A 58 23.67 -4.66 -20.14
N CYS A 59 23.39 -4.32 -18.88
CA CYS A 59 22.29 -4.89 -18.10
C CYS A 59 21.26 -3.79 -17.76
N VAL A 60 19.98 -4.03 -18.09
CA VAL A 60 18.89 -3.08 -17.86
C VAL A 60 18.04 -3.53 -16.66
N GLY A 61 17.83 -2.63 -15.71
CA GLY A 61 17.05 -2.88 -14.50
C GLY A 61 17.87 -3.48 -13.35
N GLY A 62 17.23 -3.64 -12.19
CA GLY A 62 17.83 -4.20 -10.97
C GLY A 62 18.03 -5.72 -11.00
N ASN A 63 18.37 -6.31 -12.14
CA ASN A 63 18.62 -7.74 -12.26
C ASN A 63 20.04 -8.09 -11.82
N LEU A 64 20.21 -8.41 -10.53
CA LEU A 64 21.49 -8.74 -9.93
C LEU A 64 22.15 -9.98 -10.55
N GLY A 65 21.36 -10.96 -11.01
CA GLY A 65 21.90 -12.17 -11.63
C GLY A 65 22.55 -11.90 -12.98
N GLN A 66 21.93 -11.07 -13.82
CA GLN A 66 22.52 -10.66 -15.11
C GLN A 66 23.77 -9.80 -14.91
N LEU A 67 23.75 -8.90 -13.92
CA LEU A 67 24.92 -8.10 -13.54
C LEU A 67 26.08 -8.98 -13.07
N GLU A 68 25.81 -10.00 -12.25
CA GLU A 68 26.81 -10.94 -11.77
C GLU A 68 27.40 -11.79 -12.91
N ALA A 69 26.56 -12.26 -13.84
CA ALA A 69 27.00 -12.99 -15.02
C ALA A 69 27.90 -12.14 -15.93
N MET A 70 27.50 -10.90 -16.22
CA MET A 70 28.28 -9.94 -17.01
C MET A 70 29.65 -9.69 -16.39
N VAL A 71 29.71 -9.51 -15.07
CA VAL A 71 30.96 -9.30 -14.34
C VAL A 71 31.83 -10.57 -14.34
N LYS A 72 31.26 -11.75 -14.12
CA LYS A 72 32.01 -13.02 -14.15
C LYS A 72 32.56 -13.34 -15.53
N GLY A 73 31.82 -13.03 -16.60
CA GLY A 73 32.23 -13.29 -17.98
C GLY A 73 33.37 -12.39 -18.47
N HIS A 74 33.35 -11.11 -18.09
CA HIS A 74 34.29 -10.12 -18.61
C HIS A 74 35.43 -9.74 -17.65
N CYS A 75 35.28 -9.98 -16.34
CA CYS A 75 36.29 -9.67 -15.32
C CYS A 75 37.04 -10.93 -14.85
N THR A 76 37.41 -11.84 -15.76
CA THR A 76 38.16 -13.05 -15.42
C THR A 76 39.59 -12.68 -15.00
N GLY A 77 39.90 -12.80 -13.72
CA GLY A 77 41.22 -12.51 -13.14
C GLY A 77 41.21 -11.48 -12.01
N TRP A 78 40.06 -10.88 -11.70
CA TRP A 78 39.90 -10.04 -10.52
C TRP A 78 39.32 -10.87 -9.38
N ASN A 79 40.09 -11.09 -8.31
CA ASN A 79 39.55 -11.70 -7.10
C ASN A 79 38.63 -10.67 -6.44
N MET A 80 37.33 -10.95 -6.41
CA MET A 80 36.31 -10.11 -5.76
C MET A 80 36.23 -10.38 -4.25
N GLU A 81 37.01 -11.31 -3.71
CA GLU A 81 37.15 -11.51 -2.27
C GLU A 81 38.01 -10.38 -1.66
N GLY A 82 37.43 -9.60 -0.74
CA GLY A 82 38.18 -8.61 0.06
C GLY A 82 37.87 -7.13 -0.23
N GLY A 83 36.64 -6.77 -0.60
CA GLY A 83 36.24 -5.37 -0.75
C GLY A 83 35.97 -4.67 0.59
N ASN A 84 36.61 -3.52 0.85
CA ASN A 84 36.25 -2.65 1.97
C ASN A 84 34.91 -1.97 1.70
N SER A 85 33.99 -1.99 2.66
CA SER A 85 32.77 -1.19 2.56
C SER A 85 33.10 0.30 2.64
N LEU A 86 32.52 1.09 1.73
CA LEU A 86 32.57 2.56 1.75
C LEU A 86 32.16 3.08 3.15
N GLY A 87 33.12 3.70 3.84
CA GLY A 87 32.93 4.29 5.18
C GLY A 87 33.36 3.42 6.37
N GLY A 88 33.95 2.24 6.16
CA GLY A 88 34.47 1.39 7.23
C GLY A 88 36.00 1.30 7.25
N THR A 89 36.58 1.18 8.45
CA THR A 89 38.00 0.82 8.66
C THR A 89 38.31 -0.57 8.11
N PRO A 90 39.55 -0.84 7.64
CA PRO A 90 39.90 -2.10 7.00
C PRO A 90 39.77 -3.25 8.02
N SER A 91 38.95 -4.24 7.69
CA SER A 91 38.78 -5.48 8.44
C SER A 91 39.10 -6.65 7.50
N THR A 92 39.99 -7.53 7.93
CA THR A 92 40.46 -8.73 7.21
C THR A 92 39.48 -9.91 7.27
N ALA A 93 38.21 -9.66 7.62
CA ALA A 93 37.22 -10.72 7.77
C ALA A 93 36.55 -11.08 6.43
N SER A 94 36.23 -12.37 6.27
CA SER A 94 35.59 -12.90 5.06
C SER A 94 34.21 -12.25 4.82
N THR A 95 33.78 -12.20 3.56
CA THR A 95 32.56 -11.51 3.11
C THR A 95 31.28 -12.00 3.82
N GLY A 96 31.28 -13.25 4.28
CA GLY A 96 30.18 -13.86 5.04
C GLY A 96 30.03 -13.31 6.46
N ASP A 97 31.16 -13.13 7.17
CA ASP A 97 31.16 -12.66 8.56
C ASP A 97 30.67 -11.22 8.68
N VAL A 98 31.03 -10.35 7.72
CA VAL A 98 30.62 -8.95 7.70
C VAL A 98 29.11 -8.80 7.46
N ARG A 99 28.51 -9.70 6.67
CA ARG A 99 27.07 -9.73 6.42
C ARG A 99 26.29 -10.24 7.64
N ALA A 100 26.79 -11.27 8.31
CA ALA A 100 26.21 -11.79 9.56
C ALA A 100 26.27 -10.75 10.70
N LEU A 101 27.40 -10.06 10.85
CA LEU A 101 27.57 -8.95 11.81
C LEU A 101 26.60 -7.78 11.55
N ARG A 102 26.27 -7.49 10.29
CA ARG A 102 25.27 -6.46 9.93
C ARG A 102 23.83 -6.91 10.19
N LEU A 103 23.50 -8.17 9.87
CA LEU A 103 22.17 -8.75 10.15
C LEU A 103 21.90 -8.82 11.66
N GLY A 104 22.90 -9.17 12.45
CA GLY A 104 22.84 -9.11 13.91
C GLY A 104 22.64 -7.69 14.45
N ARG A 105 23.25 -6.67 13.82
CA ARG A 105 23.05 -5.26 14.18
C ARG A 105 21.65 -4.72 13.81
N LEU A 106 20.98 -5.33 12.85
CA LEU A 106 19.62 -4.99 12.41
C LEU A 106 18.53 -5.86 13.06
N GLY A 107 18.91 -6.75 13.99
CA GLY A 107 17.96 -7.53 14.80
C GLY A 107 17.24 -8.65 14.05
N ALA A 108 17.74 -9.10 12.88
CA ALA A 108 17.17 -10.24 12.17
C ALA A 108 17.91 -11.54 12.57
N ALA A 109 17.16 -12.53 13.06
CA ALA A 109 17.69 -13.87 13.32
C ALA A 109 18.15 -14.55 12.01
N ALA A 110 19.28 -15.24 12.07
CA ALA A 110 19.89 -15.94 10.93
C ALA A 110 18.99 -17.10 10.44
N PRO A 111 18.86 -17.32 9.11
CA PRO A 111 18.23 -18.52 8.58
C PRO A 111 19.23 -19.69 8.63
N GLU A 112 18.82 -20.82 9.19
CA GLU A 112 19.56 -22.08 9.14
C GLU A 112 19.56 -22.67 7.72
N GLU A 113 20.72 -23.19 7.32
CA GLU A 113 20.95 -23.85 6.03
C GLU A 113 20.26 -25.22 5.94
N LYS A 114 19.56 -25.47 4.83
CA LYS A 114 19.34 -26.82 4.29
C LYS A 114 19.88 -26.87 2.87
N THR A 115 20.92 -27.65 2.66
CA THR A 115 21.47 -28.02 1.34
C THR A 115 20.70 -29.23 0.75
N PRO A 116 20.82 -29.43 -0.58
CA PRO A 116 19.74 -29.96 -1.41
C PRO A 116 19.93 -31.42 -1.84
N THR A 117 18.85 -32.09 -2.25
CA THR A 117 18.90 -33.23 -3.17
C THR A 117 17.84 -33.02 -4.25
N GLN A 118 18.25 -33.35 -5.47
CA GLN A 118 17.75 -32.94 -6.77
C GLN A 118 16.62 -33.85 -7.31
N MET A 119 15.85 -33.26 -8.24
CA MET A 119 15.29 -33.86 -9.47
C MET A 119 14.15 -34.90 -9.30
N GLU A 120 13.01 -34.84 -9.98
CA GLU A 120 12.72 -34.35 -11.34
C GLU A 120 11.19 -34.23 -11.61
N THR A 121 10.86 -33.39 -12.61
CA THR A 121 9.75 -33.42 -13.61
C THR A 121 8.28 -33.39 -13.17
N GLU A 122 7.57 -32.30 -13.51
CA GLU A 122 6.51 -32.22 -14.57
C GLU A 122 5.16 -32.80 -14.10
N THR A 123 3.96 -32.23 -14.27
CA THR A 123 3.38 -31.28 -15.23
C THR A 123 1.95 -30.95 -14.74
N THR A 124 1.39 -29.79 -15.15
CA THR A 124 -0.05 -29.49 -15.41
C THR A 124 -1.10 -29.78 -14.32
N THR A 125 -2.01 -28.89 -13.88
CA THR A 125 -3.21 -28.36 -14.60
C THR A 125 -4.01 -27.58 -13.51
N LYS A 126 -4.25 -26.26 -13.63
CA LYS A 126 -5.51 -25.57 -14.00
C LYS A 126 -6.68 -25.67 -13.00
N MET A 127 -7.46 -24.58 -12.97
CA MET A 127 -8.85 -24.42 -12.47
C MET A 127 -9.01 -24.19 -10.96
N GLU A 128 -9.91 -23.36 -10.43
CA GLU A 128 -10.78 -22.25 -10.88
C GLU A 128 -11.55 -21.79 -9.62
N SER A 129 -12.45 -20.81 -9.78
CA SER A 129 -13.56 -20.40 -8.90
C SER A 129 -13.22 -19.41 -7.76
N GLU A 130 -13.61 -18.13 -7.89
CA GLU A 130 -14.97 -17.55 -7.75
C GLU A 130 -15.35 -17.33 -6.27
N THR A 131 -15.24 -16.10 -5.75
CA THR A 131 -16.25 -15.00 -5.71
C THR A 131 -17.31 -15.12 -4.60
N VAL A 132 -17.66 -13.92 -4.09
CA VAL A 132 -18.94 -13.51 -3.47
C VAL A 132 -19.02 -13.53 -1.93
N THR A 133 -18.71 -12.35 -1.37
CA THR A 133 -19.50 -11.53 -0.43
C THR A 133 -20.65 -12.13 0.40
N LYS A 134 -20.67 -11.80 1.69
CA LYS A 134 -21.86 -11.43 2.49
C LYS A 134 -21.39 -10.63 3.73
N THR A 135 -21.51 -9.30 3.77
CA THR A 135 -22.61 -8.53 4.40
C THR A 135 -23.24 -9.20 5.62
N GLY A 136 -23.06 -8.57 6.78
CA GLY A 136 -23.70 -8.96 8.04
C GLY A 136 -25.12 -8.43 8.18
N LEU A 137 -25.78 -8.91 9.23
CA LEU A 137 -26.73 -8.14 10.02
C LEU A 137 -26.89 -8.82 11.39
N GLU A 138 -26.61 -8.05 12.44
CA GLU A 138 -26.96 -8.34 13.82
C GLU A 138 -28.47 -8.26 14.01
N THR A 139 -29.03 -9.03 14.95
CA THR A 139 -29.98 -8.55 15.98
C THR A 139 -30.43 -9.73 16.85
N ASN A 140 -30.14 -9.68 18.15
CA ASN A 140 -31.04 -10.16 19.20
C ASN A 140 -31.82 -8.92 19.69
N PRO A 141 -33.07 -9.07 20.18
CA PRO A 141 -33.22 -9.19 21.63
C PRO A 141 -34.40 -10.05 22.12
N ASP A 142 -34.32 -10.35 23.41
CA ASP A 142 -35.23 -11.09 24.27
C ASP A 142 -36.71 -10.73 24.19
N THR A 143 -37.60 -11.72 24.35
CA THR A 143 -38.84 -11.59 25.13
C THR A 143 -39.29 -12.97 25.63
N ALA A 144 -39.49 -13.08 26.95
CA ALA A 144 -40.06 -14.23 27.63
C ALA A 144 -41.60 -14.15 27.70
N SER A 145 -42.30 -15.26 27.44
CA SER A 145 -43.47 -15.70 28.22
C SER A 145 -43.99 -17.06 27.73
N GLN A 146 -43.93 -18.01 28.66
CA GLN A 146 -44.97 -18.96 29.07
C GLN A 146 -46.08 -19.32 28.07
N ASN A 147 -46.20 -20.62 27.80
CA ASN A 147 -47.47 -21.35 27.86
C ASN A 147 -47.17 -22.82 28.20
N ASP A 148 -47.50 -23.22 29.42
CA ASP A 148 -47.69 -24.61 29.81
C ASP A 148 -49.02 -25.10 29.21
N ALA A 149 -49.01 -26.29 28.60
CA ALA A 149 -50.20 -27.09 28.35
C ALA A 149 -49.84 -28.56 28.60
N GLU A 150 -50.70 -29.20 29.37
CA GLU A 150 -50.52 -30.47 30.07
C GLU A 150 -50.35 -31.70 29.17
N LYS A 151 -49.62 -32.66 29.76
CA LYS A 151 -49.42 -34.08 29.40
C LYS A 151 -50.70 -34.85 29.04
N PRO A 152 -50.53 -36.06 28.48
CA PRO A 152 -51.09 -37.22 29.16
C PRO A 152 -50.00 -38.18 29.66
N ASP A 153 -50.09 -38.51 30.95
CA ASP A 153 -49.36 -39.60 31.58
C ASP A 153 -49.78 -40.96 31.00
N VAL A 154 -48.81 -41.80 30.66
CA VAL A 154 -49.00 -43.25 30.64
C VAL A 154 -47.99 -43.86 31.60
N VAL A 155 -48.55 -44.62 32.53
CA VAL A 155 -47.94 -45.26 33.69
C VAL A 155 -46.87 -46.25 33.23
N MET A 156 -45.59 -46.00 33.54
CA MET A 156 -44.55 -47.02 33.51
C MET A 156 -44.59 -47.78 34.83
N MET A 157 -44.96 -49.05 34.76
CA MET A 157 -44.91 -49.97 35.88
C MET A 157 -43.44 -50.15 36.32
N GLU A 158 -43.22 -50.14 37.63
CA GLU A 158 -41.90 -50.16 38.27
C GLU A 158 -41.07 -51.41 37.86
N GLY A 159 -39.82 -51.18 37.46
CA GLY A 159 -38.75 -52.18 37.64
C GLY A 159 -38.13 -52.84 36.40
N GLU A 160 -37.68 -52.10 35.38
CA GLU A 160 -36.62 -52.62 34.50
C GLU A 160 -35.86 -51.49 33.77
N GLU A 161 -34.60 -51.27 34.16
CA GLU A 161 -33.72 -50.26 33.57
C GLU A 161 -33.46 -50.55 32.08
N CYS A 162 -33.35 -49.50 31.25
CA CYS A 162 -32.97 -49.62 29.85
C CYS A 162 -31.50 -50.07 29.76
N PRO A 163 -31.18 -51.15 29.04
CA PRO A 163 -29.80 -51.63 28.91
C PRO A 163 -28.91 -50.61 28.16
N PRO A 164 -27.63 -50.47 28.56
CA PRO A 164 -26.72 -49.48 27.98
C PRO A 164 -26.46 -49.76 26.50
N GLY A 165 -26.69 -48.76 25.64
CA GLY A 165 -26.47 -48.85 24.19
C GLY A 165 -27.73 -48.81 23.33
N VAL A 166 -28.92 -48.80 23.95
CA VAL A 166 -30.22 -48.66 23.29
C VAL A 166 -30.80 -47.26 23.56
N ASP A 167 -31.29 -46.59 22.52
CA ASP A 167 -31.94 -45.28 22.63
C ASP A 167 -33.34 -45.43 23.26
N SER A 168 -33.57 -44.71 24.36
CA SER A 168 -34.80 -44.79 25.14
C SER A 168 -36.03 -44.33 24.36
N GLU A 169 -35.89 -43.37 23.44
CA GLU A 169 -37.03 -42.86 22.66
C GLU A 169 -37.49 -43.89 21.62
N MET A 170 -36.53 -44.54 20.95
CA MET A 170 -36.81 -45.55 19.94
C MET A 170 -37.41 -46.82 20.56
N LEU A 171 -36.94 -47.19 21.75
CA LEU A 171 -37.49 -48.32 22.50
C LEU A 171 -38.97 -48.08 22.88
N VAL A 172 -39.32 -46.87 23.29
CA VAL A 172 -40.71 -46.49 23.60
C VAL A 172 -41.59 -46.55 22.35
N VAL A 173 -41.10 -46.10 21.20
CA VAL A 173 -41.83 -46.18 19.93
C VAL A 173 -42.12 -47.65 19.55
N LEU A 174 -41.13 -48.54 19.64
CA LEU A 174 -41.33 -49.97 19.33
C LEU A 174 -42.29 -50.65 20.31
N LEU A 175 -42.21 -50.31 21.61
CA LEU A 175 -43.16 -50.81 22.61
C LEU A 175 -44.59 -50.35 22.34
N SER A 176 -44.78 -49.13 21.83
CA SER A 176 -46.10 -48.61 21.45
C SER A 176 -46.68 -49.22 20.17
N MET A 177 -45.86 -49.95 19.40
CA MET A 177 -46.28 -50.76 18.25
C MET A 177 -46.55 -52.23 18.64
N ASP A 178 -46.71 -52.50 19.93
CA ASP A 178 -46.94 -53.84 20.51
C ASP A 178 -45.80 -54.86 20.26
N ILE A 179 -44.56 -54.38 20.06
CA ILE A 179 -43.39 -55.25 19.96
C ILE A 179 -42.88 -55.58 21.37
N PRO A 180 -42.64 -56.87 21.71
CA PRO A 180 -42.11 -57.26 23.02
C PRO A 180 -40.79 -56.56 23.36
N ARG A 181 -40.61 -56.16 24.64
CA ARG A 181 -39.44 -55.39 25.11
C ARG A 181 -38.09 -56.03 24.72
N ASN A 182 -37.96 -57.34 24.92
CA ASN A 182 -36.72 -58.06 24.60
C ASN A 182 -36.43 -58.06 23.10
N ARG A 183 -37.47 -58.26 22.28
CA ARG A 183 -37.40 -58.19 20.82
C ARG A 183 -37.05 -56.78 20.32
N ALA A 184 -37.63 -55.75 20.92
CA ALA A 184 -37.33 -54.35 20.61
C ALA A 184 -35.87 -54.00 20.96
N ILE A 185 -35.39 -54.43 22.12
CA ILE A 185 -33.99 -54.24 22.55
C ILE A 185 -33.03 -54.99 21.60
N ARG A 186 -33.29 -56.26 21.28
CA ARG A 186 -32.46 -57.06 20.35
C ARG A 186 -32.42 -56.46 18.95
N SER A 187 -33.56 -56.02 18.43
CA SER A 187 -33.63 -55.41 17.10
C SER A 187 -32.90 -54.07 17.01
N LEU A 188 -32.95 -53.25 18.06
CA LEU A 188 -32.19 -52.00 18.11
C LEU A 188 -30.68 -52.24 18.23
N LEU A 189 -30.26 -53.33 18.86
CA LEU A 189 -28.85 -53.74 18.94
C LEU A 189 -28.35 -54.45 17.67
N GLY A 190 -29.20 -55.25 17.02
CA GLY A 190 -28.88 -56.02 15.82
C GLY A 190 -29.05 -55.24 14.51
N SER A 191 -29.88 -54.20 14.48
CA SER A 191 -30.03 -53.35 13.31
C SER A 191 -28.78 -52.49 13.09
N SER A 192 -28.19 -52.62 11.90
CA SER A 192 -27.01 -51.83 11.50
C SER A 192 -27.30 -50.33 11.43
N ALA A 193 -28.57 -49.96 11.23
CA ALA A 193 -29.01 -48.59 10.98
C ALA A 193 -29.47 -47.82 12.24
N LYS A 194 -29.58 -48.45 13.42
CA LYS A 194 -30.03 -47.82 14.70
C LYS A 194 -31.24 -46.88 14.56
N THR A 195 -32.17 -47.21 13.67
CA THR A 195 -33.41 -46.47 13.41
C THR A 195 -34.61 -47.37 13.69
N VAL A 196 -35.78 -46.79 13.96
CA VAL A 196 -37.02 -47.56 14.19
C VAL A 196 -37.34 -48.47 13.00
N GLU A 197 -37.20 -47.94 11.78
CA GLU A 197 -37.45 -48.69 10.55
C GLU A 197 -36.45 -49.85 10.36
N GLY A 198 -35.17 -49.62 10.66
CA GLY A 198 -34.15 -50.66 10.62
C GLY A 198 -34.35 -51.74 11.69
N ALA A 199 -34.91 -51.39 12.85
CA ALA A 199 -35.30 -52.34 13.88
C ALA A 199 -36.50 -53.19 13.43
N ILE A 200 -37.51 -52.59 12.79
CA ILE A 200 -38.68 -53.31 12.25
C ILE A 200 -38.25 -54.26 11.13
N ASP A 201 -37.37 -53.83 10.23
CA ASP A 201 -36.84 -54.69 9.14
C ASP A 201 -35.97 -55.83 9.70
N TRP A 202 -35.18 -55.56 10.75
CA TRP A 202 -34.44 -56.62 11.45
C TRP A 202 -35.40 -57.64 12.08
N ILE A 203 -36.46 -57.18 12.76
CA ILE A 203 -37.48 -58.07 13.34
C ILE A 203 -38.12 -58.90 12.23
N ALA A 204 -38.50 -58.29 11.11
CA ALA A 204 -39.13 -58.97 9.98
C ALA A 204 -38.29 -60.14 9.43
N ASN A 205 -36.96 -60.00 9.44
CA ASN A 205 -36.05 -61.02 8.95
C ASN A 205 -35.68 -62.09 9.98
N HIS A 206 -36.01 -61.89 11.27
CA HIS A 206 -35.66 -62.78 12.38
C HIS A 206 -36.91 -63.26 13.15
N GLN A 207 -38.12 -63.17 12.54
CA GLN A 207 -39.38 -63.53 13.23
C GLN A 207 -39.48 -65.02 13.59
N ASP A 208 -38.75 -65.88 12.88
CA ASP A 208 -38.77 -67.34 13.05
C ASP A 208 -37.68 -67.85 14.01
N ASP A 209 -36.86 -66.97 14.57
CA ASP A 209 -35.78 -67.35 15.48
C ASP A 209 -36.35 -67.65 16.88
N GLU A 210 -36.16 -68.88 17.37
CA GLU A 210 -36.70 -69.35 18.66
C GLU A 210 -36.16 -68.56 19.87
N ASP A 211 -35.03 -67.89 19.73
CA ASP A 211 -34.36 -67.13 20.79
C ASP A 211 -34.71 -65.64 20.79
N ILE A 212 -35.52 -65.13 19.85
CA ILE A 212 -35.76 -63.67 19.67
C ILE A 212 -36.36 -62.97 20.90
N ASP A 213 -37.04 -63.70 21.77
CA ASP A 213 -37.69 -63.16 22.97
C ASP A 213 -36.88 -63.40 24.26
N ASP A 214 -35.71 -64.05 24.17
CA ASP A 214 -34.84 -64.30 25.33
C ASP A 214 -34.20 -63.00 25.85
N PRO A 215 -34.05 -62.86 27.18
CA PRO A 215 -33.45 -61.68 27.81
C PRO A 215 -31.99 -61.48 27.39
N VAL A 216 -31.62 -60.24 27.06
CA VAL A 216 -30.29 -59.89 26.52
C VAL A 216 -29.33 -59.54 27.65
N ASP A 217 -28.41 -60.44 27.98
CA ASP A 217 -27.27 -60.12 28.85
C ASP A 217 -26.19 -59.39 28.03
N ALA A 218 -25.99 -58.11 28.33
CA ALA A 218 -25.08 -57.19 27.62
C ALA A 218 -23.58 -57.43 27.93
N GLU A 219 -23.08 -58.66 27.77
CA GLU A 219 -21.67 -59.01 27.92
C GLU A 219 -20.98 -59.27 26.57
N THR A 220 -21.12 -58.34 25.63
CA THR A 220 -20.25 -58.32 24.44
C THR A 220 -18.87 -57.76 24.81
N LYS A 221 -17.82 -58.50 24.46
CA LYS A 221 -16.37 -58.27 24.73
C LYS A 221 -15.82 -56.97 24.11
N VAL A 222 -16.27 -55.80 24.56
CA VAL A 222 -15.73 -54.50 24.12
C VAL A 222 -14.45 -54.19 24.91
N ALA A 223 -13.37 -53.87 24.19
CA ALA A 223 -12.08 -53.52 24.78
C ALA A 223 -12.21 -52.31 25.72
N ARG A 224 -11.68 -52.45 26.95
CA ARG A 224 -11.83 -51.43 28.01
C ARG A 224 -10.71 -50.37 28.00
N SER A 225 -9.58 -50.62 27.34
CA SER A 225 -8.45 -49.68 27.27
C SER A 225 -7.56 -49.92 26.04
N PHE A 226 -6.69 -48.96 25.72
CA PHE A 226 -5.71 -49.04 24.63
C PHE A 226 -4.30 -49.02 25.18
N ARG A 227 -3.45 -49.99 24.82
CA ARG A 227 -2.03 -50.02 25.20
C ARG A 227 -1.17 -49.61 24.01
N CYS A 228 -0.19 -48.75 24.23
CA CYS A 228 0.84 -48.48 23.23
C CYS A 228 1.86 -49.63 23.23
N ASN A 229 2.11 -50.26 22.09
CA ASN A 229 3.05 -51.40 22.01
C ASN A 229 4.51 -50.96 22.18
N THR A 230 4.82 -49.71 21.82
CA THR A 230 6.19 -49.16 21.89
C THR A 230 6.54 -48.68 23.30
N THR A 231 5.57 -48.13 24.05
CA THR A 231 5.83 -47.51 25.36
C THR A 231 5.15 -48.21 26.54
N GLY A 232 4.31 -49.20 26.27
CA GLY A 232 3.59 -49.99 27.28
C GLY A 232 2.54 -49.21 28.07
N LYS A 233 2.28 -47.94 27.74
CA LYS A 233 1.30 -47.11 28.45
C LYS A 233 -0.11 -47.50 28.07
N ILE A 234 -0.94 -47.72 29.08
CA ILE A 234 -2.37 -47.99 28.94
C ILE A 234 -3.15 -46.68 29.03
N LEU A 235 -4.02 -46.44 28.06
CA LEU A 235 -4.82 -45.25 27.88
C LEU A 235 -6.30 -45.64 28.00
N SER A 236 -7.06 -44.86 28.76
CA SER A 236 -8.44 -45.18 29.12
C SER A 236 -9.49 -44.79 28.08
N SER A 237 -9.15 -43.97 27.10
CA SER A 237 -10.10 -43.43 26.11
C SER A 237 -9.38 -43.11 24.81
N VAL A 238 -10.11 -43.20 23.69
CA VAL A 238 -9.64 -42.83 22.34
C VAL A 238 -9.10 -41.38 22.31
N ALA A 239 -9.73 -40.45 23.04
CA ALA A 239 -9.25 -39.07 23.13
C ALA A 239 -7.86 -38.94 23.78
N ASN A 240 -7.55 -39.79 24.77
CA ASN A 240 -6.23 -39.82 25.40
C ASN A 240 -5.17 -40.45 24.49
N LEU A 241 -5.58 -41.36 23.61
CA LEU A 241 -4.75 -41.97 22.56
C LEU A 241 -4.35 -40.95 21.51
N GLU A 242 -5.29 -40.14 21.02
CA GLU A 242 -5.01 -39.06 20.07
C GLU A 242 -4.07 -37.99 20.65
N LEU A 243 -4.31 -37.54 21.89
CA LEU A 243 -3.42 -36.61 22.59
C LEU A 243 -2.02 -37.19 22.79
N TYR A 244 -1.92 -38.48 23.10
CA TYR A 244 -0.65 -39.16 23.26
C TYR A 244 0.09 -39.30 21.92
N ALA A 245 -0.60 -39.71 20.86
CA ALA A 245 -0.07 -39.78 19.50
C ALA A 245 0.41 -38.40 19.00
N ASN A 246 -0.37 -37.34 19.20
CA ASN A 246 0.02 -35.98 18.80
C ASN A 246 1.22 -35.43 19.59
N ARG A 247 1.34 -35.80 20.87
CA ARG A 247 2.46 -35.35 21.71
C ARG A 247 3.74 -36.14 21.45
N THR A 248 3.64 -37.43 21.16
CA THR A 248 4.79 -38.36 21.12
C THR A 248 5.11 -38.91 19.73
N GLY A 249 4.19 -38.78 18.77
CA GLY A 249 4.32 -39.29 17.41
C GLY A 249 4.11 -40.80 17.26
N TYR A 250 3.81 -41.54 18.34
CA TYR A 250 3.62 -42.99 18.28
C TYR A 250 2.21 -43.35 17.80
N THR A 251 2.12 -44.30 16.86
CA THR A 251 0.88 -44.74 16.20
C THR A 251 0.48 -46.18 16.51
N ASP A 252 1.37 -46.96 17.13
CA ASP A 252 1.17 -48.40 17.33
C ASP A 252 0.47 -48.69 18.67
N PHE A 253 -0.86 -48.80 18.61
CA PHE A 253 -1.71 -49.12 19.76
C PHE A 253 -2.45 -50.45 19.56
N SER A 254 -2.58 -51.23 20.64
CA SER A 254 -3.42 -52.42 20.69
C SER A 254 -4.50 -52.29 21.76
N GLU A 255 -5.66 -52.86 21.50
CA GLU A 255 -6.77 -52.92 22.45
C GLU A 255 -6.46 -53.93 23.58
N SER A 256 -6.57 -53.48 24.83
CA SER A 256 -6.27 -54.27 26.03
C SER A 256 -7.51 -54.39 26.93
N THR A 257 -7.66 -55.54 27.59
CA THR A 257 -8.73 -55.80 28.56
C THR A 257 -8.41 -55.33 29.98
N GLU A 258 -7.20 -54.80 30.20
CA GLU A 258 -6.76 -54.31 31.50
C GLU A 258 -7.42 -52.97 31.82
N ALA A 259 -8.29 -52.98 32.84
CA ALA A 259 -8.89 -51.76 33.36
C ALA A 259 -7.82 -50.91 34.07
N VAL A 260 -7.75 -49.62 33.72
CA VAL A 260 -6.78 -48.69 34.33
C VAL A 260 -7.07 -48.59 35.83
N LYS A 261 -6.06 -48.90 36.66
CA LYS A 261 -6.15 -48.80 38.12
C LYS A 261 -6.61 -47.40 38.51
N GLU A 262 -7.76 -47.33 39.16
CA GLU A 262 -8.33 -46.07 39.61
C GLU A 262 -7.43 -45.45 40.68
N LEU A 263 -6.97 -44.23 40.43
CA LEU A 263 -6.16 -43.50 41.42
C LEU A 263 -6.95 -43.26 42.71
N THR A 264 -6.24 -43.29 43.84
CA THR A 264 -6.78 -42.95 45.16
C THR A 264 -7.32 -41.52 45.16
N PRO A 265 -8.33 -41.21 46.00
CA PRO A 265 -8.92 -39.87 46.04
C PRO A 265 -7.91 -38.76 46.39
N GLU A 266 -6.87 -39.09 47.16
CA GLU A 266 -5.81 -38.15 47.55
C GLU A 266 -4.88 -37.80 46.37
N GLU A 267 -4.42 -38.78 45.60
CA GLU A 267 -3.56 -38.54 44.44
C GLU A 267 -4.29 -37.79 43.30
N LYS A 268 -5.60 -38.04 43.15
CA LYS A 268 -6.45 -37.27 42.23
C LYS A 268 -6.53 -35.80 42.67
N ALA A 269 -6.65 -35.52 43.97
CA ALA A 269 -6.69 -34.16 44.48
C ALA A 269 -5.35 -33.42 44.27
N GLU A 270 -4.22 -34.09 44.45
CA GLU A 270 -2.90 -33.51 44.18
C GLU A 270 -2.67 -33.21 42.70
N LYS A 271 -3.06 -34.12 41.79
CA LYS A 271 -2.99 -33.88 40.35
C LYS A 271 -3.90 -32.71 39.93
N LEU A 272 -5.07 -32.57 40.54
CA LEU A 272 -5.95 -31.43 40.29
C LEU A 272 -5.36 -30.11 40.81
N LYS A 273 -4.67 -30.11 41.96
CA LYS A 273 -3.93 -28.93 42.46
C LYS A 273 -2.79 -28.55 41.51
N ALA A 274 -1.99 -29.52 41.09
CA ALA A 274 -0.89 -29.31 40.15
C ALA A 274 -1.39 -28.77 38.78
N ILE A 275 -2.51 -29.28 38.27
CA ILE A 275 -3.12 -28.77 37.02
C ILE A 275 -3.63 -27.33 37.21
N LYS A 276 -4.27 -27.02 38.35
CA LYS A 276 -4.75 -25.66 38.66
C LYS A 276 -3.60 -24.67 38.79
N GLU A 277 -2.51 -25.07 39.44
CA GLU A 277 -1.30 -24.26 39.57
C GLU A 277 -0.68 -23.97 38.21
N LEU A 278 -0.53 -24.99 37.35
CA LEU A 278 -0.01 -24.84 35.99
C LEU A 278 -0.90 -23.92 35.13
N LEU A 279 -2.23 -24.07 35.22
CA LEU A 279 -3.17 -23.18 34.54
C LEU A 279 -3.08 -21.75 35.06
N SER A 280 -2.91 -21.55 36.36
CA SER A 280 -2.74 -20.21 36.96
C SER A 280 -1.42 -19.55 36.53
N ALA A 281 -0.33 -20.32 36.47
CA ALA A 281 0.97 -19.86 35.98
C ALA A 281 0.90 -19.48 34.49
N LYS A 282 0.26 -20.31 33.66
CA LYS A 282 0.06 -20.04 32.23
C LYS A 282 -0.90 -18.88 31.96
N ARG A 283 -1.81 -18.56 32.89
CA ARG A 283 -2.63 -17.33 32.83
C ARG A 283 -1.79 -16.10 33.17
N ARG A 284 -1.00 -16.15 34.24
CA ARG A 284 -0.09 -15.06 34.63
C ARG A 284 0.93 -14.74 33.53
N GLU A 285 1.51 -15.77 32.91
CA GLU A 285 2.48 -15.59 31.82
C GLU A 285 1.86 -14.95 30.57
N ARG A 286 0.61 -15.32 30.25
CA ARG A 286 -0.12 -14.67 29.14
C ARG A 286 -0.40 -13.20 29.45
N GLU A 287 -0.82 -12.91 30.67
CA GLU A 287 -1.09 -11.53 31.11
C GLU A 287 0.18 -10.66 31.08
N THR A 288 1.34 -11.19 31.48
CA THR A 288 2.62 -10.45 31.38
C THR A 288 3.03 -10.22 29.93
N LYS A 289 2.87 -11.22 29.05
CA LYS A 289 3.16 -11.09 27.62
C LYS A 289 2.25 -10.07 26.92
N GLU A 290 0.96 -10.06 27.25
CA GLU A 290 0.01 -9.08 26.72
C GLU A 290 0.40 -7.66 27.16
N LYS A 291 0.74 -7.46 28.44
CA LYS A 291 1.24 -6.17 28.95
C LYS A 291 2.53 -5.72 28.25
N GLU A 292 3.47 -6.63 28.02
CA GLU A 292 4.71 -6.32 27.29
C GLU A 292 4.42 -5.94 25.83
N GLN A 293 3.53 -6.65 25.15
CA GLN A 293 3.12 -6.33 23.78
C GLN A 293 2.42 -4.98 23.69
N ASP A 294 1.58 -4.63 24.65
CA ASP A 294 0.92 -3.33 24.70
C ASP A 294 1.92 -2.19 24.95
N LEU A 295 2.91 -2.39 25.82
CA LEU A 295 4.01 -1.44 26.00
C LEU A 295 4.84 -1.27 24.73
N ILE A 296 5.11 -2.34 23.99
CA ILE A 296 5.83 -2.30 22.71
C ILE A 296 4.99 -1.55 21.66
N ARG A 297 3.70 -1.84 21.54
CA ARG A 297 2.79 -1.17 20.61
C ARG A 297 2.69 0.33 20.89
N GLU A 298 2.59 0.70 22.16
CA GLU A 298 2.55 2.10 22.58
C GLU A 298 3.89 2.82 22.35
N LYS A 299 5.02 2.16 22.61
CA LYS A 299 6.35 2.69 22.25
C LYS A 299 6.49 2.90 20.75
N ALA A 300 6.08 1.93 19.93
CA ALA A 300 6.11 2.01 18.48
C ALA A 300 5.25 3.16 17.94
N ARG A 301 4.06 3.36 18.51
CA ARG A 301 3.20 4.51 18.17
C ARG A 301 3.92 5.85 18.44
N ARG A 302 4.56 5.98 19.60
CA ARG A 302 5.30 7.19 19.98
C ARG A 302 6.52 7.43 19.08
N THR A 303 7.32 6.40 18.81
CA THR A 303 8.50 6.53 17.95
C THR A 303 8.09 6.89 16.53
N MET A 304 7.08 6.23 15.96
CA MET A 304 6.56 6.56 14.62
C MET A 304 6.01 7.99 14.55
N GLY A 305 5.32 8.45 15.60
CA GLY A 305 4.85 9.83 15.69
C GLY A 305 5.99 10.85 15.74
N GLN A 306 7.04 10.57 16.53
CA GLN A 306 8.23 11.42 16.61
C GLN A 306 9.02 11.43 15.30
N GLU A 307 9.19 10.29 14.65
CA GLU A 307 9.87 10.19 13.35
C GLU A 307 9.12 10.97 12.28
N THR A 308 7.79 10.84 12.22
CA THR A 308 6.96 11.61 11.27
C THR A 308 7.10 13.12 11.49
N GLN A 309 7.17 13.58 12.74
CA GLN A 309 7.40 14.98 13.06
C GLN A 309 8.81 15.45 12.65
N LYS A 310 9.85 14.66 12.96
CA LYS A 310 11.24 14.95 12.58
C LYS A 310 11.41 15.04 11.07
N THR A 311 10.90 14.07 10.31
CA THR A 311 10.96 14.09 8.84
C THR A 311 10.25 15.31 8.26
N ARG A 312 9.11 15.72 8.83
CA ARG A 312 8.39 16.91 8.40
C ARG A 312 9.13 18.21 8.71
N GLU A 313 9.87 18.25 9.82
CA GLU A 313 10.72 19.38 10.19
C GLU A 313 11.95 19.48 9.29
N GLU A 314 12.65 18.36 9.06
CA GLU A 314 13.79 18.27 8.14
C GLU A 314 13.42 18.71 6.73
N MET A 315 12.30 18.23 6.19
CA MET A 315 11.81 18.63 4.86
C MET A 315 11.53 20.14 4.76
N GLN A 316 11.02 20.76 5.84
CA GLN A 316 10.80 22.21 5.88
C GLN A 316 12.10 22.99 5.97
N ILE A 317 13.05 22.51 6.77
CA ILE A 317 14.39 23.11 6.90
C ILE A 317 15.10 23.07 5.54
N ASP A 318 15.07 21.95 4.85
CA ASP A 318 15.73 21.80 3.55
C ASP A 318 15.06 22.64 2.47
N ARG A 319 13.72 22.76 2.48
CA ARG A 319 13.01 23.70 1.61
C ARG A 319 13.43 25.15 1.86
N ARG A 320 13.52 25.56 3.12
CA ARG A 320 13.97 26.92 3.49
C ARG A 320 15.43 27.16 3.08
N LYS A 321 16.30 26.17 3.25
CA LYS A 321 17.70 26.25 2.80
C LYS A 321 17.79 26.38 1.28
N HIS A 322 17.00 25.62 0.55
CA HIS A 322 16.95 25.66 -0.91
C HIS A 322 16.46 27.03 -1.41
N ASP A 323 15.36 27.54 -0.87
CA ASP A 323 14.83 28.86 -1.22
C ASP A 323 15.83 29.99 -0.89
N ALA A 324 16.53 29.88 0.25
CA ALA A 324 17.57 30.83 0.63
C ALA A 324 18.80 30.75 -0.30
N TYR A 325 19.17 29.55 -0.77
CA TYR A 325 20.22 29.35 -1.74
C TYR A 325 19.87 29.97 -3.10
N ILE A 326 18.65 29.73 -3.61
CA ILE A 326 18.14 30.33 -4.85
C ILE A 326 18.18 31.86 -4.76
N ARG A 327 17.65 32.45 -3.69
CA ARG A 327 17.67 33.92 -3.51
C ARG A 327 19.08 34.49 -3.48
N LYS A 328 20.04 33.79 -2.87
CA LYS A 328 21.45 34.20 -2.88
C LYS A 328 22.05 34.11 -4.28
N LYS A 329 21.77 33.04 -5.02
CA LYS A 329 22.23 32.84 -6.40
C LYS A 329 21.64 33.90 -7.34
N GLU A 330 20.32 34.13 -7.31
CA GLU A 330 19.66 35.19 -8.08
C GLU A 330 20.24 36.57 -7.77
N LYS A 331 20.49 36.88 -6.50
CA LYS A 331 21.11 38.17 -6.11
C LYS A 331 22.55 38.29 -6.65
N GLN A 332 23.33 37.21 -6.65
CA GLN A 332 24.68 37.20 -7.22
C GLN A 332 24.63 37.34 -8.74
N ASP A 333 23.70 36.67 -9.40
CA ASP A 333 23.53 36.71 -10.86
C ASP A 333 23.09 38.10 -11.32
N GLN A 334 22.13 38.71 -10.61
CA GLN A 334 21.74 40.11 -10.84
C GLN A 334 22.90 41.09 -10.60
N LYS A 335 23.75 40.84 -9.60
CA LYS A 335 24.93 41.67 -9.35
C LYS A 335 25.95 41.54 -10.50
N ARG A 336 26.23 40.31 -10.96
CA ARG A 336 27.13 40.04 -12.08
C ARG A 336 26.61 40.69 -13.37
N GLU A 337 25.31 40.62 -13.63
CA GLU A 337 24.73 41.25 -14.82
C GLU A 337 24.78 42.78 -14.75
N ARG A 338 24.48 43.36 -13.58
CA ARG A 338 24.65 44.81 -13.37
C ARG A 338 26.11 45.25 -13.52
N GLU A 339 27.06 44.46 -13.06
CA GLU A 339 28.50 44.73 -13.22
C GLU A 339 28.92 44.62 -14.68
N ARG A 340 28.39 43.64 -15.44
CA ARG A 340 28.60 43.51 -16.88
C ARG A 340 28.09 44.72 -17.65
N ILE A 341 26.84 45.11 -17.45
CA ILE A 341 26.23 46.29 -18.10
C ILE A 341 27.02 47.55 -17.74
N ARG A 342 27.42 47.71 -16.48
CA ARG A 342 28.25 48.84 -16.05
C ARG A 342 29.61 48.85 -16.74
N ALA A 343 30.24 47.69 -16.94
CA ALA A 343 31.50 47.58 -17.66
C ALA A 343 31.36 47.89 -19.15
N GLU A 344 30.27 47.45 -19.79
CA GLU A 344 29.95 47.79 -21.19
C GLU A 344 29.71 49.29 -21.36
N LEU A 345 28.93 49.92 -20.47
CA LEU A 345 28.73 51.37 -20.46
C LEU A 345 30.02 52.14 -20.16
N ALA A 346 30.91 51.61 -19.31
CA ALA A 346 32.20 52.23 -19.02
C ALA A 346 33.15 52.18 -20.23
N LYS A 347 33.14 51.06 -20.99
CA LYS A 347 33.89 50.93 -22.25
C LYS A 347 33.38 51.89 -23.31
N ASP A 348 32.07 51.93 -23.54
CA ASP A 348 31.42 52.88 -24.47
C ASP A 348 31.69 54.35 -24.06
N LYS A 349 31.64 54.67 -22.76
CA LYS A 349 31.99 56.00 -22.25
C LYS A 349 33.46 56.33 -22.46
N ALA A 350 34.37 55.38 -22.29
CA ALA A 350 35.80 55.56 -22.53
C ALA A 350 36.11 55.76 -24.03
N GLU A 351 35.43 55.02 -24.91
CA GLU A 351 35.54 55.17 -26.37
C GLU A 351 35.01 56.52 -26.85
N ARG A 352 33.91 57.03 -26.28
CA ARG A 352 33.45 58.40 -26.55
C ARG A 352 34.42 59.46 -26.03
N ALA A 353 35.02 59.23 -24.87
CA ALA A 353 36.00 60.16 -24.28
C ALA A 353 37.29 60.23 -25.11
N SER A 354 37.81 59.09 -25.60
CA SER A 354 38.99 59.06 -26.47
C SER A 354 38.73 59.69 -27.83
N ASN A 355 37.52 59.54 -28.38
CA ASN A 355 37.08 60.19 -29.62
C ASN A 355 36.59 61.65 -29.45
N ARG A 356 36.92 62.32 -28.34
CA ARG A 356 36.57 63.74 -28.08
C ARG A 356 35.06 64.04 -28.26
N GLY A 357 34.19 63.09 -27.95
CA GLY A 357 32.74 63.24 -28.04
C GLY A 357 32.11 63.07 -29.43
N LYS A 358 32.87 62.71 -30.48
CA LYS A 358 32.31 62.38 -31.80
C LYS A 358 32.22 60.87 -31.99
N LEU A 359 31.00 60.36 -32.18
CA LEU A 359 30.74 58.95 -32.47
C LEU A 359 31.09 58.66 -33.95
N GLY A 360 31.87 57.62 -34.22
CA GLY A 360 32.10 57.14 -35.60
C GLY A 360 30.80 56.56 -36.16
N SER A 361 30.05 57.38 -36.89
CA SER A 361 28.70 57.06 -37.32
C SER A 361 28.67 56.02 -38.44
N ARG A 362 28.04 54.88 -38.14
CA ARG A 362 27.20 54.16 -39.10
C ARG A 362 25.74 54.06 -38.61
N LEU A 363 25.37 54.93 -37.66
CA LEU A 363 23.99 55.21 -37.27
C LEU A 363 23.78 56.72 -37.46
N GLY A 364 22.78 57.07 -38.27
CA GLY A 364 22.51 58.42 -38.75
C GLY A 364 21.95 59.38 -37.70
N VAL A 365 21.80 60.63 -38.13
CA VAL A 365 21.46 61.84 -37.35
C VAL A 365 19.97 61.94 -36.96
N ASP A 366 19.17 60.90 -37.19
CA ASP A 366 17.80 60.81 -36.67
C ASP A 366 17.69 59.69 -35.62
N GLY A 367 17.68 60.11 -34.35
CA GLY A 367 16.93 59.43 -33.29
C GLY A 367 17.44 58.06 -32.84
N TYR A 368 18.56 58.02 -32.13
CA TYR A 368 18.79 56.96 -31.15
C TYR A 368 17.81 57.17 -29.99
N ASN A 369 16.67 56.48 -30.04
CA ASN A 369 15.71 56.40 -28.95
C ASN A 369 16.04 55.12 -28.15
N PRO A 370 16.68 55.18 -26.97
CA PRO A 370 16.93 53.98 -26.20
C PRO A 370 15.59 53.39 -25.74
N ASP A 371 15.33 52.12 -26.05
CA ASP A 371 14.11 51.35 -25.70
C ASP A 371 13.80 51.27 -24.18
N GLY A 372 14.52 51.99 -23.33
CA GLY A 372 14.45 51.87 -21.87
C GLY A 372 13.56 52.86 -21.14
N ILE A 373 13.13 53.99 -21.73
CA ILE A 373 12.23 54.95 -21.05
C ILE A 373 11.32 55.64 -22.06
N GLN A 374 10.09 55.14 -22.20
CA GLN A 374 9.00 55.91 -22.82
C GLN A 374 8.60 57.03 -21.85
N TYR A 375 9.06 58.26 -22.11
CA TYR A 375 8.40 59.45 -21.57
C TYR A 375 7.18 59.74 -22.46
N ASP A 376 5.99 59.56 -21.88
CA ASP A 376 4.73 60.03 -22.44
C ASP A 376 4.76 61.57 -22.48
N ASN A 377 4.67 62.14 -23.69
CA ASN A 377 4.61 63.57 -23.92
C ASN A 377 3.29 63.86 -24.65
N GLY A 378 2.19 63.89 -23.91
CA GLY A 378 0.86 64.24 -24.39
C GLY A 378 0.49 65.69 -24.03
N THR A 379 0.29 66.52 -25.06
CA THR A 379 -0.40 67.81 -24.92
C THR A 379 -1.89 67.63 -25.19
N THR A 380 -2.67 67.96 -24.15
CA THR A 380 -4.09 68.36 -24.10
C THR A 380 -5.19 67.36 -24.47
N SER A 381 -5.73 66.69 -23.45
CA SER A 381 -7.10 66.93 -22.99
C SER A 381 -7.32 66.33 -21.60
N SER A 382 -7.80 67.18 -20.69
CA SER A 382 -7.98 66.91 -19.27
C SER A 382 -8.89 65.72 -18.97
N SER A 383 -8.32 64.69 -18.36
CA SER A 383 -8.94 63.90 -17.28
C SER A 383 -7.83 63.12 -16.59
N ASN A 384 -7.58 63.44 -15.32
CA ASN A 384 -6.59 62.75 -14.48
C ASN A 384 -6.82 61.22 -14.50
N PRO A 385 -5.84 60.38 -14.85
CA PRO A 385 -5.90 58.97 -14.52
C PRO A 385 -5.26 58.75 -13.15
N THR A 386 -6.07 58.23 -12.23
CA THR A 386 -5.60 57.60 -11.00
C THR A 386 -4.71 56.39 -11.36
N ALA A 387 -3.66 56.17 -10.57
CA ALA A 387 -2.54 55.28 -10.84
C ALA A 387 -2.81 53.76 -10.77
N ASP A 388 -4.02 53.30 -11.10
CA ASP A 388 -4.43 51.89 -10.93
C ASP A 388 -5.22 51.28 -12.11
N ALA A 389 -5.22 51.88 -13.30
CA ALA A 389 -5.94 51.31 -14.45
C ALA A 389 -5.05 50.34 -15.27
N ARG A 390 -5.32 49.01 -15.16
CA ARG A 390 -4.79 48.02 -16.12
C ARG A 390 -5.37 48.31 -17.52
N PRO A 391 -4.64 48.04 -18.61
CA PRO A 391 -5.19 48.18 -19.96
C PRO A 391 -6.43 47.30 -20.11
N VAL A 392 -7.58 47.91 -20.39
CA VAL A 392 -8.85 47.20 -20.57
C VAL A 392 -8.78 46.46 -21.90
N LEU A 393 -8.68 45.13 -21.83
CA LEU A 393 -8.65 44.26 -23.01
C LEU A 393 -9.98 44.37 -23.77
N SER A 394 -9.91 44.47 -25.10
CA SER A 394 -11.12 44.49 -25.93
C SER A 394 -11.86 43.15 -25.84
N ARG A 395 -13.17 43.18 -26.09
CA ARG A 395 -14.04 41.98 -26.06
C ARG A 395 -13.47 40.83 -26.88
N ASP A 396 -13.06 41.09 -28.11
CA ASP A 396 -12.56 40.06 -29.03
C ASP A 396 -11.24 39.45 -28.52
N GLU A 397 -10.40 40.26 -27.89
CA GLU A 397 -9.16 39.79 -27.28
C GLU A 397 -9.40 38.95 -26.02
N LYS A 398 -10.43 39.27 -25.23
CA LYS A 398 -10.85 38.42 -24.09
C LYS A 398 -11.27 37.04 -24.59
N LEU A 399 -12.08 37.00 -25.65
CA LEU A 399 -12.58 35.74 -26.23
C LEU A 399 -11.47 34.89 -26.87
N LYS A 400 -10.53 35.50 -27.60
CA LYS A 400 -9.35 34.81 -28.13
C LYS A 400 -8.50 34.18 -27.03
N ARG A 401 -8.29 34.90 -25.92
CA ARG A 401 -7.58 34.37 -24.75
C ARG A 401 -8.35 33.24 -24.08
N VAL A 402 -9.68 33.33 -23.99
CA VAL A 402 -10.52 32.24 -23.49
C VAL A 402 -10.32 30.98 -24.32
N ASP A 403 -10.31 31.06 -25.65
CA ASP A 403 -10.06 29.90 -26.53
C ASP A 403 -8.66 29.31 -26.32
N GLU A 404 -7.65 30.17 -26.18
CA GLU A 404 -6.27 29.75 -25.89
C GLU A 404 -6.20 28.98 -24.56
N TYR A 405 -6.85 29.48 -23.51
CA TYR A 405 -6.87 28.81 -22.21
C TYR A 405 -7.69 27.52 -22.22
N ILE A 406 -8.80 27.47 -22.95
CA ILE A 406 -9.55 26.22 -23.18
C ILE A 406 -8.65 25.20 -23.89
N GLY A 407 -7.89 25.63 -24.90
CA GLY A 407 -6.89 24.81 -25.59
C GLY A 407 -5.87 24.23 -24.61
N LYS A 408 -5.28 25.07 -23.75
CA LYS A 408 -4.32 24.65 -22.72
C LYS A 408 -4.94 23.64 -21.74
N VAL A 409 -6.15 23.88 -21.24
CA VAL A 409 -6.82 22.95 -20.31
C VAL A 409 -7.21 21.64 -21.02
N SER A 410 -7.63 21.69 -22.28
CA SER A 410 -7.99 20.50 -23.07
C SER A 410 -6.79 19.62 -23.43
N SER A 411 -5.56 20.17 -23.39
CA SER A 411 -4.34 19.39 -23.62
C SER A 411 -4.07 18.35 -22.52
N TYR A 412 -4.63 18.54 -21.31
CA TYR A 412 -4.51 17.61 -20.20
C TYR A 412 -5.47 16.42 -20.36
N ARG A 413 -5.08 15.46 -21.21
CA ARG A 413 -5.88 14.25 -21.54
C ARG A 413 -5.66 13.05 -20.61
N ALA A 414 -4.59 13.03 -19.82
CA ALA A 414 -4.34 11.95 -18.87
C ALA A 414 -5.47 11.92 -17.80
N GLY A 415 -6.11 10.75 -17.63
CA GLY A 415 -7.09 10.52 -16.57
C GLY A 415 -8.41 11.31 -16.65
N ASP A 416 -8.74 11.86 -17.82
CA ASP A 416 -9.88 12.79 -18.04
C ASP A 416 -9.85 14.03 -17.15
N ASP A 417 -8.68 14.40 -16.63
CA ASP A 417 -8.56 15.48 -15.65
C ASP A 417 -8.81 16.87 -16.27
N GLY A 418 -8.41 17.09 -17.53
CA GLY A 418 -8.79 18.28 -18.28
C GLY A 418 -10.30 18.41 -18.52
N LYS A 419 -10.99 17.30 -18.83
CA LYS A 419 -12.46 17.29 -18.98
C LYS A 419 -13.16 17.58 -17.64
N LYS A 420 -12.67 17.03 -16.53
CA LYS A 420 -13.18 17.34 -15.18
C LYS A 420 -12.98 18.82 -14.84
N CYS A 421 -11.84 19.42 -15.18
CA CYS A 421 -11.57 20.84 -15.01
C CYS A 421 -12.56 21.71 -15.81
N LEU A 422 -12.70 21.43 -17.12
CA LEU A 422 -13.64 22.14 -18.00
C LEU A 422 -15.09 22.04 -17.51
N LYS A 423 -15.49 20.90 -16.94
CA LYS A 423 -16.84 20.71 -16.37
C LYS A 423 -17.07 21.62 -15.15
N VAL A 424 -16.06 21.80 -14.30
CA VAL A 424 -16.13 22.71 -13.15
C VAL A 424 -16.16 24.17 -13.60
N LEU A 425 -15.30 24.56 -14.56
CA LEU A 425 -15.29 25.91 -15.14
C LEU A 425 -16.63 26.24 -15.81
N PHE A 426 -17.18 25.29 -16.58
CA PHE A 426 -18.50 25.43 -17.19
C PHE A 426 -19.60 25.61 -16.13
N ALA A 427 -19.55 24.88 -15.01
CA ALA A 427 -20.53 25.04 -13.93
C ALA A 427 -20.49 26.44 -13.31
N TYR A 428 -19.30 27.01 -13.08
CA TYR A 428 -19.17 28.37 -12.55
C TYR A 428 -19.76 29.42 -13.49
N VAL A 429 -19.37 29.39 -14.78
CA VAL A 429 -19.89 30.34 -15.78
C VAL A 429 -21.39 30.12 -16.04
N LYS A 430 -21.84 28.86 -16.10
CA LYS A 430 -23.25 28.51 -16.28
C LYS A 430 -24.13 29.09 -15.18
N ASN A 431 -23.73 28.94 -13.91
CA ASN A 431 -24.53 29.43 -12.79
C ASN A 431 -24.70 30.95 -12.80
N ILE A 432 -23.67 31.69 -13.24
CA ILE A 432 -23.74 33.15 -13.36
C ILE A 432 -24.69 33.55 -14.49
N VAL A 433 -24.58 32.91 -15.65
CA VAL A 433 -25.42 33.23 -16.82
C VAL A 433 -26.89 32.83 -16.60
N ASP A 434 -27.13 31.67 -16.00
CA ASP A 434 -28.49 31.15 -15.78
C ASP A 434 -29.20 31.86 -14.61
N LYS A 435 -28.44 32.38 -13.63
CA LYS A 435 -28.96 32.99 -12.41
C LYS A 435 -28.16 34.25 -12.03
N PRO A 436 -28.33 35.36 -12.76
CA PRO A 436 -27.55 36.59 -12.54
C PRO A 436 -27.91 37.34 -11.24
N THR A 437 -29.08 37.07 -10.66
CA THR A 437 -29.58 37.73 -9.43
C THR A 437 -29.03 37.11 -8.15
N GLU A 438 -28.40 35.93 -8.20
CA GLU A 438 -27.88 35.24 -7.02
C GLU A 438 -26.39 35.57 -6.79
N ASP A 439 -26.11 36.50 -5.86
CA ASP A 439 -24.74 36.98 -5.58
C ASP A 439 -23.78 35.90 -5.09
N LYS A 440 -24.29 34.79 -4.54
CA LYS A 440 -23.46 33.65 -4.11
C LYS A 440 -22.65 33.03 -5.25
N PHE A 441 -23.07 33.17 -6.51
CA PHE A 441 -22.34 32.64 -7.67
C PHE A 441 -21.30 33.62 -8.23
N LYS A 442 -21.33 34.87 -7.79
CA LYS A 442 -20.32 35.87 -8.13
C LYS A 442 -19.03 35.68 -7.34
N SER A 443 -19.01 34.85 -6.29
CA SER A 443 -17.81 34.52 -5.54
C SER A 443 -17.47 33.03 -5.58
N ILE A 444 -16.18 32.71 -5.70
CA ILE A 444 -15.63 31.36 -5.72
C ILE A 444 -14.55 31.27 -4.63
N ASN A 445 -14.74 30.36 -3.68
CA ASN A 445 -13.74 30.09 -2.65
C ASN A 445 -12.62 29.19 -3.21
N MET A 446 -11.38 29.70 -3.22
CA MET A 446 -10.21 28.96 -3.71
C MET A 446 -9.79 27.80 -2.79
N ASP A 447 -10.27 27.80 -1.54
CA ASP A 447 -9.99 26.73 -0.58
C ASP A 447 -10.92 25.52 -0.72
N ASN A 448 -11.98 25.63 -1.51
CA ASN A 448 -12.89 24.51 -1.79
C ASN A 448 -12.13 23.35 -2.44
N ASN A 449 -12.41 22.13 -1.99
CA ASN A 449 -11.81 20.91 -2.52
C ASN A 449 -11.97 20.81 -4.05
N ALA A 450 -13.12 21.21 -4.60
CA ALA A 450 -13.36 21.21 -6.04
C ALA A 450 -12.39 22.15 -6.78
N TYR A 451 -12.14 23.36 -6.25
CA TYR A 451 -11.20 24.30 -6.84
C TYR A 451 -9.75 23.83 -6.69
N LYS A 452 -9.35 23.38 -5.49
CA LYS A 452 -7.99 22.91 -5.18
C LYS A 452 -7.55 21.72 -6.03
N THR A 453 -8.44 20.76 -6.25
CA THR A 453 -8.12 19.53 -6.98
C THR A 453 -8.33 19.65 -8.48
N LYS A 454 -9.37 20.38 -8.92
CA LYS A 454 -9.79 20.36 -10.33
C LYS A 454 -9.52 21.64 -11.11
N VAL A 455 -9.22 22.77 -10.47
CA VAL A 455 -9.02 24.06 -11.17
C VAL A 455 -7.62 24.61 -10.92
N LYS A 456 -7.15 24.60 -9.67
CA LYS A 456 -5.83 25.11 -9.27
C LYS A 456 -4.63 24.45 -9.97
N PRO A 457 -4.60 23.12 -10.22
CA PRO A 457 -3.43 22.46 -10.81
C PRO A 457 -3.26 22.72 -12.32
N PHE A 458 -4.32 23.14 -13.00
CA PHE A 458 -4.32 23.26 -14.46
C PHE A 458 -3.88 24.65 -14.91
N ILE A 459 -2.84 24.68 -15.73
CA ILE A 459 -2.30 25.91 -16.30
C ILE A 459 -3.32 26.46 -17.30
N GLY A 460 -3.79 27.68 -17.07
CA GLY A 460 -4.82 28.34 -17.89
C GLY A 460 -6.21 28.39 -17.26
N ALA A 461 -6.57 27.47 -16.35
CA ALA A 461 -7.91 27.45 -15.75
C ALA A 461 -8.18 28.69 -14.87
N ARG A 462 -7.22 29.09 -14.04
CA ARG A 462 -7.29 30.33 -13.26
C ARG A 462 -7.26 31.57 -14.16
N SER A 463 -6.41 31.58 -15.18
CA SER A 463 -6.27 32.71 -16.11
C SER A 463 -7.55 32.93 -16.92
N LEU A 464 -8.27 31.85 -17.26
CA LEU A 464 -9.57 31.92 -17.90
C LEU A 464 -10.58 32.65 -17.01
N LEU A 465 -10.69 32.29 -15.72
CA LEU A 465 -11.58 32.99 -14.78
C LEU A 465 -11.21 34.48 -14.65
N LEU A 466 -9.92 34.80 -14.58
CA LEU A 466 -9.46 36.20 -14.54
C LEU A 466 -9.83 36.98 -15.82
N THR A 467 -9.71 36.34 -16.99
CA THR A 467 -10.03 36.96 -18.29
C THR A 467 -11.53 37.20 -18.47
N VAL A 468 -12.34 36.32 -17.91
CA VAL A 468 -13.81 36.43 -17.90
C VAL A 468 -14.28 37.59 -16.99
N GLY A 469 -13.46 38.01 -16.03
CA GLY A 469 -13.75 39.14 -15.14
C GLY A 469 -13.83 38.79 -13.65
N PHE A 470 -13.34 37.62 -13.23
CA PHE A 470 -13.11 37.36 -11.82
C PHE A 470 -11.82 38.06 -11.37
N GLU A 471 -11.85 38.66 -10.19
CA GLU A 471 -10.70 39.26 -9.55
C GLU A 471 -10.41 38.56 -8.22
N ILE A 472 -9.18 38.67 -7.75
CA ILE A 472 -8.80 38.15 -6.44
C ILE A 472 -9.24 39.17 -5.42
N ASP A 473 -10.10 38.76 -4.49
CA ASP A 473 -10.55 39.63 -3.42
C ASP A 473 -9.38 39.98 -2.50
N LYS A 474 -9.02 41.27 -2.45
CA LYS A 474 -7.93 41.79 -1.62
C LYS A 474 -8.32 41.85 -0.14
N SER A 475 -9.60 41.76 0.19
CA SER A 475 -10.14 41.91 1.55
C SER A 475 -9.96 40.64 2.38
N ASP A 476 -10.23 39.47 1.80
CA ASP A 476 -10.18 38.15 2.44
C ASP A 476 -8.83 37.42 2.23
N GLU A 477 -7.71 38.13 2.38
CA GLU A 477 -6.34 37.57 2.21
C GLU A 477 -6.07 36.91 0.83
N GLY A 478 -6.86 37.21 -0.20
CA GLY A 478 -6.72 36.61 -1.53
C GLY A 478 -7.19 35.16 -1.65
N LYS A 479 -8.02 34.68 -0.72
CA LYS A 479 -8.54 33.30 -0.70
C LYS A 479 -9.80 33.09 -1.55
N LYS A 480 -10.44 34.18 -2.01
CA LYS A 480 -11.65 34.13 -2.83
C LYS A 480 -11.45 34.87 -4.15
N LEU A 481 -12.09 34.37 -5.19
CA LEU A 481 -12.26 35.04 -6.49
C LEU A 481 -13.66 35.66 -6.50
N VAL A 482 -13.77 36.95 -6.78
CA VAL A 482 -15.03 37.69 -6.85
C VAL A 482 -15.18 38.28 -8.25
N LEU A 483 -16.36 38.15 -8.85
CA LEU A 483 -16.68 38.72 -10.14
C LEU A 483 -16.74 40.25 -10.02
N ALA A 484 -16.02 40.96 -10.88
CA ALA A 484 -16.11 42.41 -10.95
C ALA A 484 -17.55 42.87 -11.32
N GLU A 485 -17.92 44.07 -10.88
CA GLU A 485 -19.27 44.61 -11.14
C GLU A 485 -19.46 44.98 -12.63
N ASP A 486 -18.37 45.35 -13.32
CA ASP A 486 -18.36 45.83 -14.72
C ASP A 486 -18.17 44.71 -15.77
N VAL A 487 -18.68 43.50 -15.51
CA VAL A 487 -18.45 42.36 -16.41
C VAL A 487 -19.43 42.36 -17.59
N ASP A 488 -18.87 42.28 -18.79
CA ASP A 488 -19.60 42.09 -20.05
C ASP A 488 -20.37 40.76 -20.04
N GLN A 489 -21.68 40.81 -19.80
CA GLN A 489 -22.54 39.61 -19.77
C GLN A 489 -22.51 38.80 -21.07
N GLU A 490 -22.23 39.46 -22.20
CA GLU A 490 -22.13 38.79 -23.49
C GLU A 490 -20.87 37.92 -23.60
N VAL A 491 -19.75 38.35 -23.01
CA VAL A 491 -18.51 37.55 -22.92
C VAL A 491 -18.75 36.29 -22.09
N LEU A 492 -19.51 36.39 -21.00
CA LEU A 492 -19.91 35.25 -20.17
C LEU A 492 -20.76 34.24 -20.96
N ARG A 493 -21.74 34.73 -21.74
CA ARG A 493 -22.60 33.89 -22.59
C ARG A 493 -21.80 33.16 -23.66
N GLU A 494 -20.92 33.86 -24.38
CA GLU A 494 -20.05 33.22 -25.37
C GLU A 494 -19.05 32.24 -24.74
N THR A 495 -18.49 32.59 -23.58
CA THR A 495 -17.58 31.70 -22.84
C THR A 495 -18.29 30.41 -22.42
N LYS A 496 -19.56 30.49 -21.99
CA LYS A 496 -20.40 29.33 -21.68
C LYS A 496 -20.56 28.43 -22.91
N GLU A 497 -20.83 28.99 -24.08
CA GLU A 497 -20.98 28.24 -25.33
C GLU A 497 -19.66 27.58 -25.77
N ARG A 498 -18.54 28.30 -25.69
CA ARG A 498 -17.20 27.79 -26.01
C ARG A 498 -16.78 26.66 -25.07
N LEU A 499 -17.04 26.79 -23.76
CA LEU A 499 -16.81 25.72 -22.78
C LEU A 499 -17.72 24.51 -23.03
N LYS A 500 -18.99 24.73 -23.41
CA LYS A 500 -19.91 23.65 -23.79
C LYS A 500 -19.42 22.91 -25.04
N ALA A 501 -18.95 23.63 -26.06
CA ALA A 501 -18.38 23.06 -27.27
C ALA A 501 -17.08 22.28 -26.97
N ALA A 502 -16.24 22.76 -26.06
CA ALA A 502 -15.03 22.08 -25.63
C ALA A 502 -15.30 20.80 -24.82
N LEU A 503 -16.40 20.74 -24.07
CA LEU A 503 -16.83 19.53 -23.35
C LEU A 503 -17.45 18.47 -24.26
N ALA A 504 -17.97 18.87 -25.42
CA ALA A 504 -18.53 17.96 -26.42
C ALA A 504 -17.46 17.32 -27.32
N LYS A 505 -16.23 17.86 -27.31
CA LYS A 505 -15.04 17.30 -27.96
C LYS A 505 -14.31 16.35 -27.02
#